data_AF-A0A4R0JDP9-F1
#
_entry.id   AF-A0A4R0JDP9-F1
#
_cell.length_a   1.000
_cell.length_b   1.000
_cell.length_c   1.000
_cell.angle_alpha   90.00
_cell.angle_beta   90.00
_cell.angle_gamma   90.00
#
_symmetry.space_group_name_H-M   'P 1'
#
loop_
_entity.id
_entity.type
_entity.pdbx_description
1 polymer ?
#
loop_
_entity_poly.entity_id
_entity_poly.type
_entity_poly.pdbx_seq_one_letter_code
_entity_poly.pdbx_strand_id
1 'polypeptide(L)'
;MATVSSLAVILALLAPTNQPIATNQPIATYACRADTKFGRHTISVRQAVDAQAPAVVPANTRFTIAVHLQPGTLPGEVKGFKLKEVRDLTLRVPIPANSSYVSAGLAGGSGLNSTPSVQLEGNTAVLKVAGPIPGGATFQLPTLSVRLKSGRAGTTIETKLKGSSYDDPGLTFQAKIKWKFITTTAPVSCYPDPNPALTRTTIRSPHLAG
;
A
#
# COMPACT_ATOMS: atom_id res chain seq x y z
N MET A 1 -17.97 17.71 -71.51
CA MET A 1 -16.90 18.68 -71.25
C MET A 1 -16.82 18.90 -69.74
N ALA A 2 -15.62 18.63 -69.19
CA ALA A 2 -15.13 18.78 -67.82
C ALA A 2 -16.10 18.99 -66.64
N THR A 3 -16.33 17.91 -65.87
CA THR A 3 -16.81 17.94 -64.48
C THR A 3 -15.63 18.21 -63.53
N VAL A 4 -15.73 19.26 -62.72
CA VAL A 4 -14.71 19.70 -61.76
C VAL A 4 -14.76 18.80 -60.52
N SER A 5 -13.64 18.10 -60.27
CA SER A 5 -13.42 17.24 -59.12
C SER A 5 -13.06 18.10 -57.90
N SER A 6 -13.88 18.09 -56.84
CA SER A 6 -13.60 18.78 -55.59
C SER A 6 -12.95 17.81 -54.59
N LEU A 7 -11.66 18.03 -54.29
CA LEU A 7 -10.96 17.40 -53.17
C LEU A 7 -11.48 17.99 -51.85
N ALA A 8 -12.14 17.17 -51.03
CA ALA A 8 -12.38 17.49 -49.62
C ALA A 8 -11.17 17.01 -48.80
N VAL A 9 -10.34 17.97 -48.35
CA VAL A 9 -9.28 17.73 -47.38
C VAL A 9 -9.92 17.58 -46.00
N ILE A 10 -10.01 16.35 -45.50
CA ILE A 10 -10.46 16.08 -44.12
C ILE A 10 -9.25 16.32 -43.21
N LEU A 11 -9.23 17.50 -42.57
CA LEU A 11 -8.30 17.85 -41.51
C LEU A 11 -8.76 17.12 -40.22
N ALA A 12 -8.20 15.94 -39.95
CA ALA A 12 -8.45 15.23 -38.69
C ALA A 12 -7.80 16.01 -37.53
N LEU A 13 -8.63 16.61 -36.67
CA LEU A 13 -8.22 17.22 -35.42
C LEU A 13 -7.54 16.16 -34.53
N LEU A 14 -6.24 16.32 -34.28
CA LEU A 14 -5.51 15.65 -33.21
C LEU A 14 -5.97 16.23 -31.87
N ALA A 15 -7.00 15.63 -31.26
CA ALA A 15 -7.26 15.83 -29.85
C ALA A 15 -6.25 15.02 -29.03
N PRO A 16 -5.56 15.59 -28.03
CA PRO A 16 -4.77 14.81 -27.09
C PRO A 16 -5.75 13.93 -26.30
N THR A 17 -5.75 12.64 -26.61
CA THR A 17 -6.41 11.64 -25.79
C THR A 17 -5.61 11.54 -24.49
N ASN A 18 -6.10 12.19 -23.42
CA ASN A 18 -5.70 11.88 -22.05
C ASN A 18 -6.22 10.48 -21.71
N GLN A 19 -5.62 9.44 -22.30
CA GLN A 19 -5.83 8.08 -21.85
C GLN A 19 -5.13 7.94 -20.50
N PRO A 20 -5.82 7.45 -19.46
CA PRO A 20 -5.13 7.07 -18.24
C PRO A 20 -4.11 6.00 -18.60
N ILE A 21 -2.83 6.34 -18.44
CA ILE A 21 -1.74 5.38 -18.55
C ILE A 21 -2.05 4.32 -17.50
N ALA A 22 -2.25 3.07 -17.93
CA ALA A 22 -2.27 1.93 -17.04
C ALA A 22 -0.87 1.84 -16.42
N THR A 23 -0.69 2.52 -15.28
CA THR A 23 0.47 2.34 -14.41
C THR A 23 0.54 0.87 -14.05
N ASN A 24 1.63 0.20 -14.41
CA ASN A 24 1.91 -1.16 -13.97
C ASN A 24 2.14 -1.11 -12.45
N GLN A 25 1.05 -1.14 -11.68
CA GLN A 25 1.04 -0.91 -10.24
C GLN A 25 1.89 -1.99 -9.55
N PRO A 26 2.87 -1.64 -8.70
CA PRO A 26 3.70 -2.64 -8.06
C PRO A 26 2.84 -3.54 -7.15
N ILE A 27 2.94 -4.86 -7.38
CA ILE A 27 2.29 -5.85 -6.54
C ILE A 27 3.26 -6.19 -5.41
N ALA A 28 2.92 -5.80 -4.18
CA ALA A 28 3.60 -6.30 -3.00
C ALA A 28 3.17 -7.75 -2.76
N THR A 29 4.13 -8.66 -2.71
CA THR A 29 3.89 -10.03 -2.26
C THR A 29 4.31 -10.13 -0.80
N TYR A 30 3.41 -10.57 0.05
CA TYR A 30 3.64 -10.81 1.46
C TYR A 30 3.74 -12.30 1.73
N ALA A 31 4.83 -12.73 2.36
CA ALA A 31 4.96 -14.04 2.97
C ALA A 31 4.33 -13.98 4.37
N CYS A 32 3.27 -14.74 4.60
CA CYS A 32 2.50 -14.77 5.84
C CYS A 32 2.64 -16.13 6.53
N ARG A 33 2.76 -16.10 7.86
CA ARG A 33 2.70 -17.28 8.74
C ARG A 33 1.51 -17.12 9.67
N ALA A 34 0.60 -18.09 9.63
CA ALA A 34 -0.48 -18.23 10.59
C ALA A 34 -0.12 -19.34 11.58
N ASP A 35 -0.03 -18.99 12.86
CA ASP A 35 0.24 -19.95 13.92
C ASP A 35 -1.08 -20.39 14.54
N THR A 36 -1.56 -21.56 14.11
CA THR A 36 -2.82 -22.12 14.59
C THR A 36 -2.55 -23.20 15.63
N LYS A 37 -3.56 -23.54 16.43
CA LYS A 37 -3.49 -24.71 17.32
C LYS A 37 -3.36 -26.05 16.59
N PHE A 38 -3.54 -26.06 15.27
CA PHE A 38 -3.42 -27.24 14.41
C PHE A 38 -2.07 -27.31 13.68
N GLY A 39 -1.20 -26.31 13.90
CA GLY A 39 0.10 -26.20 13.24
C GLY A 39 0.34 -24.81 12.65
N ARG A 40 1.58 -24.60 12.22
CA ARG A 40 1.99 -23.38 11.52
C ARG A 40 1.72 -23.55 10.03
N HIS A 41 1.11 -22.53 9.43
CA HIS A 41 0.81 -22.54 8.01
C HIS A 41 1.37 -21.28 7.36
N THR A 42 2.15 -21.47 6.29
CA THR A 42 2.58 -20.37 5.44
C THR A 42 1.60 -20.15 4.29
N ILE A 43 1.39 -18.89 3.95
CA ILE A 43 0.48 -18.40 2.91
C ILE A 43 1.17 -17.21 2.25
N SER A 44 1.08 -17.11 0.93
CA SER A 44 1.49 -15.91 0.21
C SER A 44 0.26 -15.06 -0.10
N VAL A 45 0.31 -13.78 0.24
CA VAL A 45 -0.75 -12.81 -0.05
C VAL A 45 -0.20 -11.79 -1.02
N ARG A 46 -0.91 -11.56 -2.12
CA ARG A 46 -0.58 -10.49 -3.07
C ARG A 46 -1.49 -9.31 -2.83
N GLN A 47 -0.90 -8.13 -2.71
CA GLN A 47 -1.62 -6.89 -2.53
C GLN A 47 -1.09 -5.89 -3.55
N ALA A 48 -1.99 -5.37 -4.39
CA ALA A 48 -1.63 -4.28 -5.28
C ALA A 48 -1.47 -3.00 -4.46
N VAL A 49 -0.30 -2.38 -4.57
CA VAL A 49 0.09 -1.18 -3.83
C VAL A 49 0.36 -0.08 -4.84
N ASP A 50 -0.36 1.03 -4.72
CA ASP A 50 -0.08 2.26 -5.44
C ASP A 50 0.60 3.22 -4.47
N ALA A 51 1.91 3.40 -4.64
CA ALA A 51 2.67 4.32 -3.83
C ALA A 51 3.08 5.53 -4.67
N GLN A 52 2.83 6.72 -4.12
CA GLN A 52 3.05 7.97 -4.80
C GLN A 52 3.97 8.85 -3.96
N ALA A 53 5.00 9.39 -4.60
CA ALA A 53 5.89 10.38 -4.04
C ALA A 53 6.44 11.26 -5.17
N PRO A 54 6.79 12.53 -4.91
CA PRO A 54 7.49 13.34 -5.90
C PRO A 54 8.79 12.67 -6.32
N ALA A 55 9.11 12.65 -7.61
CA ALA A 55 10.38 12.09 -8.09
C ALA A 55 11.59 12.88 -7.57
N VAL A 56 11.40 14.18 -7.31
CA VAL A 56 12.45 15.11 -6.88
C VAL A 56 11.88 16.07 -5.85
N VAL A 57 12.66 16.35 -4.80
CA VAL A 57 12.36 17.39 -3.80
C VAL A 57 13.62 18.20 -3.48
N PRO A 58 13.52 19.49 -3.19
CA PRO A 58 14.67 20.25 -2.67
C PRO A 58 15.03 19.79 -1.26
N ALA A 59 16.28 19.95 -0.85
CA ALA A 59 16.72 19.66 0.52
C ALA A 59 15.98 20.51 1.56
N ASN A 60 15.76 19.95 2.75
CA ASN A 60 15.07 20.59 3.87
C ASN A 60 13.62 21.04 3.60
N THR A 61 12.96 20.51 2.58
CA THR A 61 11.57 20.86 2.24
C THR A 61 10.58 19.79 2.69
N ARG A 62 9.32 20.20 2.89
CA ARG A 62 8.25 19.27 3.24
C ARG A 62 7.62 18.69 1.98
N PHE A 63 7.37 17.40 1.99
CA PHE A 63 6.68 16.69 0.91
C PHE A 63 5.84 15.56 1.50
N THR A 64 5.00 14.94 0.68
CA THR A 64 4.10 13.86 1.11
C THR A 64 4.38 12.60 0.30
N ILE A 65 4.36 11.46 0.98
CA ILE A 65 4.33 10.13 0.39
C ILE A 65 2.96 9.54 0.69
N ALA A 66 2.29 9.01 -0.33
CA ALA A 66 1.02 8.32 -0.18
C ALA A 66 1.20 6.84 -0.52
N VAL A 67 0.59 5.97 0.29
CA VAL A 67 0.51 4.53 0.04
C VAL A 67 -0.96 4.15 0.01
N HIS A 68 -1.46 3.85 -1.18
CA HIS A 68 -2.82 3.41 -1.45
C HIS A 68 -2.81 1.90 -1.69
N LEU A 69 -3.59 1.16 -0.92
CA LEU A 69 -3.77 -0.27 -1.12
C LEU A 69 -5.07 -0.49 -1.88
N GLN A 70 -4.99 -1.23 -2.98
CA GLN A 70 -6.18 -1.53 -3.78
C GLN A 70 -7.18 -2.36 -2.96
N PRO A 71 -8.50 -2.26 -3.27
CA PRO A 71 -9.51 -3.10 -2.66
C PRO A 71 -9.13 -4.59 -2.77
N GLY A 72 -9.31 -5.31 -1.68
CA GLY A 72 -9.07 -6.75 -1.59
C GLY A 72 -10.32 -7.49 -1.14
N THR A 73 -10.31 -8.80 -1.34
CA THR A 73 -11.37 -9.68 -0.82
C THR A 73 -10.73 -10.69 0.13
N LEU A 74 -11.27 -10.79 1.35
CA LEU A 74 -10.86 -11.86 2.25
C LEU A 74 -11.44 -13.18 1.76
N PRO A 75 -10.65 -14.26 1.69
CA PRO A 75 -11.21 -15.56 1.32
C PRO A 75 -12.20 -16.01 2.40
N GLY A 76 -13.34 -16.58 2.00
CA GLY A 76 -14.28 -17.19 2.95
C GLY A 76 -13.74 -18.47 3.59
N GLU A 77 -12.71 -19.06 2.99
CA GLU A 77 -12.10 -20.31 3.42
C GLU A 77 -10.60 -20.34 3.10
N VAL A 78 -9.79 -20.86 4.01
CA VAL A 78 -8.34 -21.02 3.84
C VAL A 78 -7.98 -22.45 4.21
N LYS A 79 -7.50 -23.25 3.24
CA LYS A 79 -7.04 -24.64 3.44
C LYS A 79 -8.06 -25.53 4.20
N GLY A 80 -9.35 -25.43 3.91
CA GLY A 80 -10.40 -26.22 4.59
C GLY A 80 -10.98 -25.58 5.86
N PHE A 81 -10.44 -24.43 6.30
CA PHE A 81 -10.90 -23.69 7.47
C PHE A 81 -11.76 -22.51 7.04
N LYS A 82 -13.00 -22.41 7.54
CA LYS A 82 -13.84 -21.23 7.26
C LYS A 82 -13.25 -20.02 7.97
N LEU A 83 -12.84 -19.00 7.21
CA LEU A 83 -12.43 -17.72 7.77
C LEU A 83 -13.69 -16.98 8.19
N LYS A 84 -13.84 -16.73 9.48
CA LYS A 84 -14.97 -15.99 10.03
C LYS A 84 -14.73 -14.50 9.90
N GLU A 85 -13.54 -14.05 10.28
CA GLU A 85 -13.19 -12.64 10.31
C GLU A 85 -11.68 -12.45 10.52
N VAL A 86 -11.23 -11.25 10.17
CA VAL A 86 -9.91 -10.71 10.49
C VAL A 86 -10.09 -9.49 11.39
N ARG A 87 -9.26 -9.38 12.42
CA ARG A 87 -9.26 -8.26 13.37
C ARG A 87 -7.85 -7.85 13.75
N ASP A 88 -7.73 -6.70 14.41
CA ASP A 88 -6.47 -6.17 14.93
C ASP A 88 -5.37 -6.07 13.88
N LEU A 89 -5.75 -5.66 12.66
CA LEU A 89 -4.81 -5.51 11.55
C LEU A 89 -3.89 -4.33 11.84
N THR A 90 -2.59 -4.59 11.75
CA THR A 90 -1.54 -3.61 11.95
C THR A 90 -0.61 -3.62 10.76
N LEU A 91 -0.56 -2.51 10.01
CA LEU A 91 0.37 -2.29 8.92
C LEU A 91 1.45 -1.30 9.37
N ARG A 92 2.71 -1.68 9.21
CA ARG A 92 3.87 -0.90 9.60
C ARG A 92 4.56 -0.36 8.35
N VAL A 93 4.73 0.96 8.29
CA VAL A 93 5.44 1.64 7.21
C VAL A 93 6.60 2.43 7.83
N PRO A 94 7.86 2.07 7.54
CA PRO A 94 9.02 2.74 8.13
C PRO A 94 9.13 4.15 7.55
N ILE A 95 9.54 5.10 8.38
CA ILE A 95 9.91 6.43 7.89
C ILE A 95 11.22 6.27 7.09
N PRO A 96 11.24 6.65 5.81
CA PRO A 96 12.42 6.46 4.96
C PRO A 96 13.67 7.16 5.52
N ALA A 97 14.84 6.55 5.29
CA ALA A 97 16.11 7.23 5.53
C ALA A 97 16.21 8.53 4.70
N ASN A 98 17.09 9.44 5.12
CA ASN A 98 17.24 10.77 4.52
C ASN A 98 15.97 11.63 4.57
N SER A 99 15.05 11.30 5.48
CA SER A 99 13.83 12.06 5.74
C SER A 99 13.54 12.10 7.24
N SER A 100 12.71 13.06 7.66
CA SER A 100 12.21 13.15 9.03
C SER A 100 10.69 13.24 9.02
N TYR A 101 10.05 12.56 9.97
CA TYR A 101 8.60 12.55 10.10
C TYR A 101 8.05 13.92 10.49
N VAL A 102 6.94 14.32 9.87
CA VAL A 102 6.16 15.49 10.24
C VAL A 102 4.81 15.07 10.80
N SER A 103 4.04 14.32 10.01
CA SER A 103 2.69 13.89 10.36
C SER A 103 2.26 12.74 9.46
N ALA A 104 1.25 11.98 9.89
CA ALA A 104 0.56 10.99 9.07
C ALA A 104 -0.94 11.23 9.11
N GLY A 105 -1.62 10.86 8.02
CA GLY A 105 -3.06 10.94 7.88
C GLY A 105 -3.60 9.74 7.13
N LEU A 106 -4.87 9.45 7.36
CA LEU A 106 -5.61 8.39 6.70
C LEU A 106 -6.80 9.00 5.94
N ALA A 107 -7.05 8.51 4.74
CA ALA A 107 -8.18 8.94 3.92
C ALA A 107 -8.87 7.75 3.24
N GLY A 108 -10.20 7.79 3.18
CA GLY A 108 -11.01 6.73 2.59
C GLY A 108 -11.01 5.44 3.42
N GLY A 109 -11.06 4.31 2.71
CA GLY A 109 -11.24 2.98 3.31
C GLY A 109 -12.71 2.58 3.40
N SER A 110 -12.97 1.28 3.29
CA SER A 110 -14.33 0.72 3.26
C SER A 110 -14.33 -0.75 3.71
N GLY A 111 -15.49 -1.24 4.19
CA GLY A 111 -15.63 -2.63 4.61
C GLY A 111 -14.82 -3.04 5.86
N LEU A 112 -14.27 -2.07 6.60
CA LEU A 112 -13.39 -2.31 7.75
C LEU A 112 -14.13 -2.53 9.08
N ASN A 113 -15.43 -2.20 9.11
CA ASN A 113 -16.30 -2.30 10.29
C ASN A 113 -15.71 -1.66 11.57
N SER A 114 -14.84 -0.66 11.40
CA SER A 114 -14.12 0.05 12.45
C SER A 114 -13.52 1.32 11.87
N THR A 115 -13.13 2.25 12.74
CA THR A 115 -12.40 3.46 12.31
C THR A 115 -10.90 3.15 12.35
N PRO A 116 -10.19 3.24 11.20
CA PRO A 116 -8.75 3.03 11.19
C PRO A 116 -8.02 4.20 11.85
N SER A 117 -6.84 3.93 12.42
CA SER A 117 -6.02 4.94 13.09
C SER A 117 -4.56 4.82 12.67
N VAL A 118 -3.80 5.92 12.71
CA VAL A 118 -2.36 5.91 12.45
C VAL A 118 -1.63 6.60 13.58
N GLN A 119 -0.53 5.99 14.02
CA GLN A 119 0.34 6.52 15.07
C GLN A 119 1.80 6.32 14.69
N LEU A 120 2.69 7.18 15.17
CA LEU A 120 4.13 6.99 15.02
C LEU A 120 4.65 6.19 16.21
N GLU A 121 5.21 5.02 15.96
CA GLU A 121 5.92 4.21 16.94
C GLU A 121 7.42 4.18 16.58
N GLY A 122 8.23 4.92 17.34
CA GLY A 122 9.64 5.12 17.02
C GLY A 122 9.80 5.80 15.65
N ASN A 123 10.44 5.11 14.71
CA ASN A 123 10.61 5.58 13.33
C ASN A 123 9.69 4.85 12.32
N THR A 124 8.51 4.41 12.76
CA THR A 124 7.55 3.65 11.95
C THR A 124 6.15 4.23 12.11
N ALA A 125 5.50 4.56 10.99
CA ALA A 125 4.08 4.86 10.96
C ALA A 125 3.28 3.54 11.03
N VAL A 126 2.42 3.41 12.02
CA VAL A 126 1.65 2.20 12.32
C VAL A 126 0.18 2.48 12.08
N LEU A 127 -0.36 1.91 11.01
CA LEU A 127 -1.79 1.89 10.70
C LEU A 127 -2.44 0.72 11.44
N LYS A 128 -3.46 1.00 12.25
CA LYS A 128 -4.25 0.01 12.98
C LYS A 128 -5.69 0.01 12.51
N VAL A 129 -6.24 -1.17 12.27
CA VAL A 129 -7.65 -1.42 11.94
C VAL A 129 -8.17 -2.50 12.88
N ALA A 130 -9.03 -2.12 13.82
CA ALA A 130 -9.54 -3.05 14.83
C ALA A 130 -10.40 -4.17 14.20
N GLY A 131 -11.15 -3.88 13.14
CA GLY A 131 -12.13 -4.82 12.60
C GLY A 131 -13.37 -4.93 13.50
N PRO A 132 -14.16 -6.01 13.39
CA PRO A 132 -13.90 -7.22 12.61
C PRO A 132 -14.27 -7.09 11.12
N ILE A 133 -13.38 -7.52 10.23
CA ILE A 133 -13.63 -7.64 8.79
C ILE A 133 -14.10 -9.07 8.51
N PRO A 134 -15.34 -9.29 8.03
CA PRO A 134 -15.86 -10.65 7.81
C PRO A 134 -15.09 -11.41 6.71
N GLY A 135 -14.91 -12.72 6.89
CA GLY A 135 -14.39 -13.56 5.81
C GLY A 135 -15.36 -13.60 4.63
N GLY A 136 -14.83 -13.57 3.40
CA GLY A 136 -15.62 -13.41 2.17
C GLY A 136 -15.99 -11.97 1.83
N ALA A 137 -15.73 -11.00 2.73
CA ALA A 137 -16.02 -9.60 2.46
C ALA A 137 -14.94 -8.94 1.58
N THR A 138 -15.39 -8.00 0.76
CA THR A 138 -14.50 -7.02 0.11
C THR A 138 -14.22 -5.89 1.10
N PHE A 139 -12.96 -5.46 1.15
CA PHE A 139 -12.50 -4.39 2.02
C PHE A 139 -11.49 -3.52 1.28
N GLN A 140 -11.37 -2.27 1.69
CA GLN A 140 -10.33 -1.36 1.25
C GLN A 140 -9.72 -0.69 2.47
N LEU A 141 -8.39 -0.81 2.61
CA LEU A 141 -7.67 -0.09 3.64
C LEU A 141 -7.60 1.40 3.28
N PRO A 142 -7.57 2.32 4.27
CA PRO A 142 -7.42 3.74 3.98
C PRO A 142 -6.07 3.99 3.31
N THR A 143 -6.02 5.05 2.50
CA THR A 143 -4.75 5.56 1.98
C THR A 143 -3.96 6.17 3.12
N LEU A 144 -2.73 5.71 3.32
CA LEU A 144 -1.80 6.29 4.27
C LEU A 144 -1.02 7.41 3.60
N SER A 145 -1.18 8.64 4.09
CA SER A 145 -0.37 9.78 3.68
C SER A 145 0.61 10.15 4.78
N VAL A 146 1.90 10.11 4.50
CA VAL A 146 2.96 10.51 5.44
C VAL A 146 3.62 11.78 4.92
N ARG A 147 3.52 12.86 5.70
CA ARG A 147 4.24 14.10 5.45
C ARG A 147 5.63 13.99 6.07
N LEU A 148 6.63 14.28 5.27
CA LEU A 148 8.04 14.18 5.61
C LEU A 148 8.75 15.50 5.34
N LYS A 149 9.90 15.69 5.98
CA LYS A 149 10.88 16.71 5.61
C LYS A 149 12.12 16.02 5.03
N SER A 150 12.52 16.44 3.84
CA SER A 150 13.68 15.91 3.13
C SER A 150 14.99 16.29 3.85
N GLY A 151 15.95 15.37 3.82
CA GLY A 151 17.29 15.56 4.37
C GLY A 151 18.25 16.27 3.42
N ARG A 152 19.49 15.81 3.38
CA ARG A 152 20.60 16.43 2.65
C ARG A 152 20.47 16.24 1.14
N ALA A 153 20.79 17.28 0.38
CA ALA A 153 20.94 17.21 -1.07
C ALA A 153 21.94 16.12 -1.52
N GLY A 154 21.71 15.55 -2.69
CA GLY A 154 22.52 14.46 -3.25
C GLY A 154 22.20 13.08 -2.69
N THR A 155 21.20 12.97 -1.81
CA THR A 155 20.72 11.67 -1.27
C THR A 155 19.40 11.27 -1.90
N THR A 156 19.03 10.00 -1.72
CA THR A 156 17.76 9.44 -2.21
C THR A 156 16.93 8.94 -1.04
N ILE A 157 15.62 9.18 -1.13
CA ILE A 157 14.60 8.67 -0.22
C ILE A 157 13.93 7.50 -0.93
N GLU A 158 13.97 6.31 -0.33
CA GLU A 158 13.27 5.13 -0.82
C GLU A 158 12.13 4.77 0.12
N THR A 159 10.90 4.71 -0.40
CA THR A 159 9.76 4.20 0.37
C THR A 159 9.71 2.68 0.25
N LYS A 160 9.66 1.98 1.37
CA LYS A 160 9.54 0.52 1.44
C LYS A 160 8.45 0.15 2.42
N LEU A 161 7.99 -1.10 2.36
CA LEU A 161 7.13 -1.68 3.38
C LEU A 161 8.01 -2.19 4.53
N LYS A 162 7.52 -2.17 5.77
CA LYS A 162 8.29 -2.75 6.90
C LYS A 162 8.29 -4.28 6.76
N GLY A 163 9.27 -4.89 7.42
CA GLY A 163 9.34 -6.31 7.68
C GLY A 163 10.34 -7.05 6.81
N SER A 164 10.98 -8.04 7.42
CA SER A 164 12.03 -8.86 6.80
C SER A 164 11.92 -10.34 7.16
N SER A 165 11.13 -10.67 8.17
CA SER A 165 10.90 -12.04 8.63
C SER A 165 9.55 -12.13 9.36
N TYR A 166 9.17 -13.33 9.78
CA TYR A 166 7.96 -13.51 10.60
C TYR A 166 8.09 -12.94 12.02
N ASP A 167 9.31 -12.70 12.49
CA ASP A 167 9.60 -12.17 13.82
C ASP A 167 9.87 -10.64 13.78
N ASP A 168 10.15 -10.07 12.59
CA ASP A 168 10.02 -8.63 12.27
C ASP A 168 8.96 -8.44 11.17
N PRO A 169 7.66 -8.59 11.48
CA PRO A 169 6.60 -8.48 10.48
C PRO A 169 6.30 -7.02 10.12
N GLY A 170 5.92 -6.82 8.86
CA GLY A 170 5.39 -5.55 8.35
C GLY A 170 3.88 -5.42 8.45
N LEU A 171 3.19 -6.55 8.46
CA LEU A 171 1.76 -6.66 8.53
C LEU A 171 1.40 -7.77 9.51
N THR A 172 0.56 -7.47 10.49
CA THR A 172 0.04 -8.47 11.43
C THR A 172 -1.47 -8.35 11.53
N PHE A 173 -2.13 -9.45 11.84
CA PHE A 173 -3.57 -9.47 12.14
C PHE A 173 -3.95 -10.77 12.85
N GLN A 174 -5.14 -10.81 13.42
CA GLN A 174 -5.72 -12.01 14.02
C GLN A 174 -6.79 -12.58 13.10
N ALA A 175 -6.64 -13.85 12.72
CA ALA A 175 -7.61 -14.57 11.89
C ALA A 175 -8.46 -15.48 12.76
N LYS A 176 -9.77 -15.26 12.80
CA LYS A 176 -10.72 -16.17 13.46
C LYS A 176 -11.20 -17.20 12.46
N ILE A 177 -10.91 -18.46 12.72
CA ILE A 177 -11.24 -19.57 11.83
C ILE A 177 -12.19 -20.57 12.52
N LYS A 178 -13.07 -21.19 11.74
CA LYS A 178 -13.99 -22.24 12.19
C LYS A 178 -13.76 -23.52 11.40
N TRP A 179 -13.62 -24.63 12.12
CA TRP A 179 -13.57 -25.97 11.55
C TRP A 179 -14.54 -26.89 12.27
N LYS A 180 -15.52 -27.41 11.54
CA LYS A 180 -16.66 -28.19 12.09
C LYS A 180 -17.29 -27.46 13.29
N PHE A 181 -17.09 -27.98 14.51
CA PHE A 181 -17.63 -27.44 15.76
C PHE A 181 -16.66 -26.56 16.55
N ILE A 182 -15.41 -26.43 16.09
CA ILE A 182 -14.34 -25.73 16.80
C ILE A 182 -14.10 -24.36 16.16
N THR A 183 -14.05 -23.32 16.98
CA THR A 183 -13.61 -21.97 16.57
C THR A 183 -12.30 -21.65 17.27
N THR A 184 -11.34 -21.07 16.56
CA THR A 184 -10.06 -20.63 17.12
C THR A 184 -9.60 -19.34 16.45
N THR A 185 -8.85 -18.54 17.18
CA THR A 185 -8.14 -17.38 16.65
C THR A 185 -6.69 -17.76 16.43
N ALA A 186 -6.10 -17.30 15.32
CA ALA A 186 -4.71 -17.52 15.00
C ALA A 186 -4.04 -16.17 14.68
N PRO A 187 -2.93 -15.83 15.35
CA PRO A 187 -2.11 -14.70 14.95
C PRO A 187 -1.50 -14.98 13.58
N VAL A 188 -1.48 -13.94 12.75
CA VAL A 188 -0.85 -13.95 11.44
C VAL A 188 0.21 -12.86 11.39
N SER A 189 1.41 -13.24 11.01
CA SER A 189 2.55 -12.35 10.81
C SER A 189 3.00 -12.43 9.36
N CYS A 190 3.11 -11.28 8.71
CA CYS A 190 3.46 -11.17 7.30
C CYS A 190 4.62 -10.19 7.10
N TYR A 191 5.51 -10.50 6.18
CA TYR A 191 6.55 -9.59 5.69
C TYR A 191 6.56 -9.57 4.15
N PRO A 192 6.90 -8.42 3.54
CA PRO A 192 7.04 -8.32 2.09
C PRO A 192 8.25 -9.13 1.60
N ASP A 193 8.04 -9.99 0.61
CA ASP A 193 9.07 -10.81 -0.03
C ASP A 193 8.76 -11.05 -1.52
N PRO A 194 9.52 -10.43 -2.46
CA PRO A 194 10.58 -9.47 -2.23
C PRO A 194 10.04 -8.11 -1.74
N ASN A 195 10.90 -7.27 -1.14
CA ASN A 195 10.55 -5.92 -0.66
C ASN A 195 11.31 -4.82 -1.44
N PRO A 196 10.96 -4.58 -2.71
CA PRO A 196 11.56 -3.49 -3.48
C PRO A 196 11.10 -2.12 -2.98
N ALA A 197 11.84 -1.07 -3.34
CA ALA A 197 11.39 0.30 -3.13
C ALA A 197 10.10 0.56 -3.94
N LEU A 198 9.05 0.98 -3.25
CA LEU A 198 7.77 1.36 -3.86
C LEU A 198 7.88 2.70 -4.59
N THR A 199 8.62 3.65 -4.01
CA THR A 199 8.94 4.92 -4.66
C THR A 199 10.38 5.32 -4.40
N ARG A 200 10.91 6.17 -5.27
CA ARG A 200 12.21 6.82 -5.14
C ARG A 200 12.07 8.31 -5.34
N THR A 201 12.61 9.08 -4.41
CA THR A 201 12.63 10.54 -4.45
C THR A 201 14.07 11.03 -4.30
N THR A 202 14.59 11.74 -5.30
CA THR A 202 15.93 12.35 -5.22
C THR A 202 15.86 13.70 -4.53
N ILE A 203 16.77 13.93 -3.58
CA ILE A 203 16.90 15.22 -2.91
C ILE A 203 17.90 16.07 -3.68
N ARG A 204 17.45 17.17 -4.28
CA ARG A 204 18.33 18.12 -4.97
C ARG A 204 18.71 19.28 -4.07
N SER A 205 19.86 19.89 -4.36
CA SER A 205 20.21 21.16 -3.75
C SER A 205 19.12 22.19 -4.07
N PRO A 206 18.71 23.04 -3.12
CA PRO A 206 17.97 24.24 -3.45
C PRO A 206 18.94 25.13 -4.25
N HIS A 207 18.99 24.96 -5.56
CA HIS A 207 19.73 25.89 -6.40
C HIS A 207 18.93 27.19 -6.39
N LEU A 208 19.58 28.24 -5.90
CA LEU A 208 19.16 29.63 -6.03
C LEU A 208 18.74 29.84 -7.48
N ALA A 209 17.47 30.21 -7.70
CA ALA A 209 17.10 30.87 -8.94
C ALA A 209 17.91 32.17 -8.97
N GLY A 210 18.98 32.17 -9.77
CA GLY A 210 19.85 33.32 -10.05
C GLY A 210 19.98 33.44 -11.55
#